data_AF-A0A0B2SAU9-F1
#
_entry.id   AF-A0A0B2SAU9-F1
#
_cell.length_a   1.000
_cell.length_b   1.000
_cell.length_c   1.000
_cell.angle_alpha   90.00
_cell.angle_beta   90.00
_cell.angle_gamma   90.00
#
_symmetry.space_group_name_H-M   'P 1'
#
loop_
_entity.id
_entity.type
_entity.pdbx_description
1 polymer ?
#
loop_
_entity_poly.entity_id
_entity_poly.type
_entity_poly.pdbx_seq_one_letter_code
_entity_poly.pdbx_strand_id
1 'polypeptide(L)'
;MTEPPSVLPLQIMLILLLIKSGSSNNECGEWSCGSGQPPIRFPFKLIKGIKDECGYPGFCLYCTKKNETMLALSSVKLQVSYINYENHEIGLKDPENCLPHKFLQINDSLIHPYKFDDEAKTSKLSFFNCSSVEHQHLRNYEQSLSDSQDMISCPIYVSDLDDSVLSLDLTSCTKMFDIVTPVSAYGMQRNSLDLRWSEANCSQCKAKGKKCKWKNNRGDIECFDCKDKRKTIHVPKSFIYSAPG
;
A
#
# COMPACT_ATOMS: atom_id res chain seq x y z
N MET A 1 6.66 63.45 -16.13
CA MET A 1 6.33 62.38 -17.10
C MET A 1 6.72 61.08 -16.44
N THR A 2 5.72 60.40 -15.89
CA THR A 2 5.81 59.14 -15.15
C THR A 2 5.90 57.99 -16.14
N GLU A 3 7.00 57.24 -16.12
CA GLU A 3 7.08 55.96 -16.84
C GLU A 3 6.21 54.90 -16.14
N PRO A 4 5.55 54.00 -16.88
CA PRO A 4 4.74 52.95 -16.27
C PRO A 4 5.65 51.84 -15.70
N PRO A 5 5.28 51.20 -14.58
CA PRO A 5 6.06 50.11 -14.02
C PRO A 5 6.02 48.90 -14.96
N SER A 6 7.20 48.30 -15.13
CA SER A 6 7.47 47.11 -15.92
C SER A 6 6.55 45.94 -15.51
N VAL A 7 5.58 45.63 -16.37
CA VAL A 7 4.61 44.53 -16.20
C VAL A 7 5.18 43.17 -16.65
N LEU A 8 6.32 43.19 -17.37
CA LEU A 8 6.98 42.00 -17.91
C LEU A 8 7.50 40.98 -16.88
N PRO A 9 8.13 41.35 -15.74
CA PRO A 9 8.73 40.35 -14.84
C PRO A 9 7.67 39.54 -14.08
N LEU A 10 6.47 40.11 -13.87
CA LEU A 10 5.37 39.44 -13.17
C LEU A 10 4.68 38.38 -14.06
N GLN A 11 4.58 38.63 -15.37
CA GLN A 11 4.03 37.66 -16.33
C GLN A 11 4.97 36.46 -16.53
N ILE A 12 6.29 36.66 -16.47
CA ILE A 12 7.29 35.58 -16.56
C ILE A 12 7.22 34.66 -15.31
N MET A 13 7.01 35.22 -14.11
CA MET A 13 6.79 34.44 -12.89
C MET A 13 5.49 33.63 -12.92
N LEU A 14 4.44 34.14 -13.57
CA LEU A 14 3.17 33.43 -13.72
C LEU A 14 3.27 32.23 -14.69
N ILE A 15 4.09 32.33 -15.74
CA ILE A 15 4.38 31.21 -16.66
C ILE A 15 5.22 30.12 -15.99
N LEU A 16 6.16 30.47 -15.10
CA LEU A 16 6.96 29.50 -14.34
C LEU A 16 6.11 28.71 -13.32
N LEU A 17 5.05 29.33 -12.76
CA LEU A 17 4.08 28.67 -11.88
C LEU A 17 3.10 27.73 -12.62
N LEU A 18 2.97 27.88 -13.94
CA LEU A 18 2.10 27.04 -14.77
C LEU A 18 2.81 25.81 -15.35
N ILE A 19 4.12 25.68 -15.14
CA ILE A 19 4.85 24.41 -15.35
C ILE A 19 4.80 23.57 -14.08
N LYS A 20 3.61 23.38 -13.51
CA LYS A 20 3.36 22.12 -12.80
C LYS A 20 3.41 21.05 -13.88
N SER A 21 4.59 20.47 -14.03
CA SER A 21 4.80 19.22 -14.76
C SER A 21 3.80 18.21 -14.20
N GLY A 22 2.63 18.11 -14.83
CA GLY A 22 1.84 16.90 -14.77
C GLY A 22 2.77 15.84 -15.33
N SER A 23 3.37 15.05 -14.44
CA SER A 23 4.22 13.93 -14.83
C SER A 23 3.40 13.12 -15.82
N SER A 24 3.79 13.16 -17.10
CA SER A 24 3.31 12.17 -18.05
C SER A 24 3.98 10.88 -17.62
N ASN A 25 3.34 10.20 -16.66
CA ASN A 25 3.84 8.98 -16.06
C ASN A 25 4.03 7.99 -17.19
N ASN A 26 5.29 7.75 -17.53
CA ASN A 26 5.67 6.70 -18.45
C ASN A 26 5.21 5.39 -17.81
N GLU A 27 4.44 4.57 -18.53
CA GLU A 27 4.03 3.21 -18.09
C GLU A 27 5.21 2.30 -17.72
N CYS A 28 6.44 2.78 -17.96
CA CYS A 28 7.70 2.13 -17.66
C CYS A 28 8.41 2.62 -16.40
N GLY A 29 7.99 3.76 -15.85
CA GLY A 29 8.41 4.22 -14.54
C GLY A 29 7.79 3.39 -13.43
N GLU A 30 8.42 3.43 -12.26
CA GLU A 30 7.82 2.91 -11.04
C GLU A 30 6.89 3.97 -10.48
N TRP A 31 5.72 3.54 -10.02
CA TRP A 31 4.79 4.43 -9.36
C TRP A 31 5.13 4.48 -7.89
N SER A 32 4.84 5.59 -7.24
CA SER A 32 4.92 5.69 -5.79
C SER A 32 3.90 6.73 -5.33
N CYS A 33 3.30 6.51 -4.16
CA CYS A 33 2.40 7.48 -3.56
C CYS A 33 3.14 8.71 -3.02
N GLY A 34 4.44 8.59 -2.72
CA GLY A 34 5.27 9.70 -2.24
C GLY A 34 6.66 9.26 -1.82
N SER A 35 7.47 10.22 -1.34
CA SER A 35 8.80 9.92 -0.81
C SER A 35 8.70 8.94 0.37
N GLY A 36 9.57 7.93 0.39
CA GLY A 36 9.58 6.89 1.43
C GLY A 36 8.48 5.84 1.34
N GLN A 37 7.63 5.88 0.31
CA GLN A 37 6.64 4.83 0.06
C GLN A 37 7.21 3.71 -0.82
N PRO A 38 6.69 2.47 -0.69
CA PRO A 38 7.15 1.36 -1.49
C PRO A 38 6.89 1.60 -3.00
N PRO A 39 7.81 1.21 -3.89
CA PRO A 39 7.59 1.30 -5.32
C PRO A 39 6.48 0.35 -5.75
N ILE A 40 5.56 0.87 -6.57
CA ILE A 40 4.40 0.16 -7.10
C ILE A 40 4.69 -0.21 -8.56
N ARG A 41 4.64 -1.52 -8.83
CA ARG A 41 4.93 -2.16 -10.11
C ARG A 41 3.87 -3.24 -10.37
N PHE A 42 3.85 -3.77 -11.58
CA PHE A 42 3.05 -4.97 -11.89
C PHE A 42 3.35 -6.09 -10.87
N PRO A 43 2.34 -6.79 -10.32
CA PRO A 43 0.95 -6.84 -10.77
C PRO A 43 0.01 -5.75 -10.25
N PHE A 44 0.49 -4.85 -9.38
CA PHE A 44 -0.35 -3.86 -8.74
C PHE A 44 -0.74 -2.72 -9.69
N LYS A 45 -2.01 -2.34 -9.65
CA LYS A 45 -2.58 -1.17 -10.34
C LYS A 45 -2.83 -0.07 -9.32
N LEU A 46 -2.42 1.16 -9.64
CA LEU A 46 -2.78 2.32 -8.84
C LEU A 46 -4.13 2.87 -9.30
N ILE A 47 -5.11 2.92 -8.39
CA ILE A 47 -6.43 3.52 -8.64
C ILE A 47 -6.50 4.94 -8.05
N LYS A 48 -7.25 5.84 -8.68
CA LYS A 48 -7.32 7.26 -8.28
C LYS A 48 -8.39 7.50 -7.20
N GLY A 49 -9.27 6.55 -6.96
CA GLY A 49 -10.17 6.53 -5.80
C GLY A 49 -10.86 5.18 -5.61
N ILE A 50 -11.50 4.97 -4.46
CA ILE A 50 -12.25 3.73 -4.13
C ILE A 50 -13.41 3.49 -5.13
N LYS A 51 -13.92 4.55 -5.77
CA LYS A 51 -14.96 4.46 -6.80
C LYS A 51 -14.44 4.00 -8.16
N ASP A 52 -13.13 4.02 -8.39
CA ASP A 52 -12.56 3.37 -9.56
C ASP A 52 -12.64 1.87 -9.31
N GLU A 53 -13.44 1.15 -10.09
CA GLU A 53 -13.63 -0.29 -9.90
C GLU A 53 -12.29 -1.02 -9.98
N CYS A 54 -11.93 -1.69 -8.88
CA CYS A 54 -10.81 -2.61 -8.86
C CYS A 54 -11.21 -3.88 -9.63
N GLY A 55 -11.05 -3.83 -10.95
CA GLY A 55 -11.32 -4.97 -11.81
C GLY A 55 -10.40 -6.16 -11.51
N TYR A 56 -10.84 -7.36 -11.92
CA TYR A 56 -10.04 -8.57 -11.79
C TYR A 56 -8.66 -8.42 -12.47
N PRO A 57 -7.57 -8.94 -11.87
CA PRO A 57 -7.53 -9.87 -10.73
C PRO A 57 -7.58 -9.24 -9.34
N GLY A 58 -7.75 -7.93 -9.18
CA GLY A 58 -7.94 -7.33 -7.85
C GLY A 58 -6.68 -6.83 -7.14
N PHE A 59 -5.52 -6.79 -7.81
CA PHE A 59 -4.29 -6.21 -7.26
C PHE A 59 -4.31 -4.67 -7.33
N CYS A 60 -5.17 -4.00 -6.58
CA CYS A 60 -5.27 -2.54 -6.61
C CYS A 60 -4.75 -1.89 -5.33
N LEU A 61 -3.98 -0.81 -5.50
CA LEU A 61 -3.52 0.07 -4.43
C LEU A 61 -4.04 1.47 -4.71
N TYR A 62 -4.18 2.29 -3.67
CA TYR A 62 -4.52 3.70 -3.81
C TYR A 62 -3.65 4.57 -2.92
N CYS A 63 -3.49 5.84 -3.30
CA CYS A 63 -2.76 6.82 -2.50
C CYS A 63 -3.73 7.64 -1.64
N THR A 64 -3.38 7.85 -0.38
CA THR A 64 -4.09 8.83 0.46
C THR A 64 -3.65 10.26 0.11
N LYS A 65 -4.39 11.26 0.61
CA LYS A 65 -3.97 12.67 0.53
C LYS A 65 -2.65 12.96 1.24
N LYS A 66 -2.25 12.09 2.17
CA LYS A 66 -0.97 12.14 2.89
C LYS A 66 0.13 11.36 2.17
N ASN A 67 -0.10 10.96 0.92
CA ASN A 67 0.83 10.18 0.12
C ASN A 67 1.13 8.79 0.69
N GLU A 68 0.22 8.20 1.45
CA GLU A 68 0.38 6.83 1.96
C GLU A 68 -0.18 5.82 0.95
N THR A 69 0.51 4.71 0.77
CA THR A 69 0.06 3.60 -0.07
C THR A 69 -0.89 2.71 0.73
N MET A 70 -2.08 2.46 0.21
CA MET A 70 -3.13 1.70 0.90
C MET A 70 -3.62 0.54 0.04
N LEU A 71 -3.94 -0.56 0.71
CA LEU A 71 -4.69 -1.70 0.18
C LEU A 71 -6.11 -1.67 0.76
N ALA A 72 -7.11 -1.86 -0.10
CA ALA A 72 -8.49 -2.04 0.32
C ALA A 72 -8.90 -3.51 0.10
N LEU A 73 -9.23 -4.20 1.18
CA LEU A 73 -9.80 -5.53 1.22
C LEU A 73 -11.29 -5.39 1.54
N SER A 74 -12.11 -5.08 0.53
CA SER A 74 -13.53 -4.70 0.70
C SER A 74 -13.69 -3.48 1.62
N SER A 75 -14.32 -3.64 2.80
CA SER A 75 -14.49 -2.58 3.81
C SER A 75 -13.24 -2.33 4.65
N VAL A 76 -12.28 -3.26 4.64
CA VAL A 76 -11.06 -3.17 5.44
C VAL A 76 -9.99 -2.41 4.65
N LYS A 77 -9.36 -1.43 5.30
CA LYS A 77 -8.28 -0.62 4.72
C LYS A 77 -7.02 -0.80 5.54
N LEU A 78 -5.94 -1.18 4.88
CA LEU A 78 -4.63 -1.40 5.49
C LEU A 78 -3.58 -0.57 4.75
N GLN A 79 -2.64 -0.02 5.50
CA GLN A 79 -1.50 0.68 4.94
C GLN A 79 -0.46 -0.33 4.48
N VAL A 80 0.11 -0.10 3.30
CA VAL A 80 1.21 -0.91 2.77
C VAL A 80 2.52 -0.41 3.38
N SER A 81 3.16 -1.27 4.16
CA SER A 81 4.48 -1.02 4.74
C SER A 81 5.59 -1.30 3.73
N TYR A 82 5.52 -2.42 3.03
CA TYR A 82 6.48 -2.80 2.00
C TYR A 82 5.85 -3.70 0.93
N ILE A 83 6.52 -3.81 -0.22
CA ILE A 83 6.17 -4.75 -1.28
C ILE A 83 7.45 -5.47 -1.73
N ASN A 84 7.53 -6.77 -1.46
CA ASN A 84 8.62 -7.62 -1.87
C ASN A 84 8.25 -8.40 -3.14
N TYR A 85 8.74 -7.92 -4.28
CA TYR A 85 8.45 -8.53 -5.58
C TYR A 85 9.19 -9.84 -5.83
N GLU A 86 10.26 -10.13 -5.09
CA GLU A 86 11.02 -11.38 -5.26
C GLU A 86 10.30 -12.53 -4.56
N ASN A 87 9.80 -12.29 -3.35
CA ASN A 87 9.08 -13.31 -2.55
C ASN A 87 7.56 -13.32 -2.79
N HIS A 88 7.07 -12.35 -3.58
CA HIS A 88 5.65 -12.09 -3.83
C HIS A 88 4.85 -11.82 -2.56
N GLU A 89 5.36 -10.92 -1.72
CA GLU A 89 4.84 -10.62 -0.39
C GLU A 89 4.58 -9.12 -0.19
N ILE A 90 3.44 -8.78 0.40
CA ILE A 90 3.01 -7.42 0.72
C ILE A 90 2.80 -7.33 2.22
N GLY A 91 3.60 -6.46 2.85
CA GLY A 91 3.47 -6.16 4.27
C GLY A 91 2.46 -5.07 4.50
N LEU A 92 1.54 -5.32 5.42
CA LEU A 92 0.42 -4.48 5.75
C LEU A 92 0.43 -4.12 7.23
N LYS A 93 -0.08 -2.94 7.55
CA LYS A 93 -0.34 -2.51 8.92
C LYS A 93 -1.66 -1.78 9.02
N ASP A 94 -2.26 -1.81 10.19
CA ASP A 94 -3.40 -0.98 10.50
C ASP A 94 -2.93 0.44 10.85
N PRO A 95 -3.34 1.49 10.11
CA PRO A 95 -2.99 2.87 10.47
C PRO A 95 -3.48 3.30 11.86
N GLU A 96 -4.48 2.62 12.43
CA GLU A 96 -5.01 2.87 13.78
C GLU A 96 -4.33 2.03 14.86
N ASN A 97 -3.31 1.24 14.52
CA ASN A 97 -2.62 0.31 15.43
C ASN A 97 -3.55 -0.70 16.11
N CYS A 98 -4.65 -1.08 15.45
CA CYS A 98 -5.76 -1.88 15.97
C CYS A 98 -5.92 -3.19 15.18
N LEU A 99 -4.79 -3.76 14.73
CA LEU A 99 -4.77 -4.89 13.81
C LEU A 99 -5.51 -6.14 14.31
N PRO A 100 -5.45 -6.55 15.61
CA PRO A 100 -6.21 -7.69 16.08
C PRO A 100 -7.72 -7.53 15.84
N HIS A 101 -8.29 -6.35 16.14
CA HIS A 101 -9.70 -6.07 15.88
C HIS A 101 -10.01 -6.06 14.37
N LYS A 102 -9.13 -5.44 13.57
CA LYS A 102 -9.28 -5.36 12.12
C LYS A 102 -9.19 -6.74 11.45
N PHE A 103 -8.34 -7.63 11.96
CA PHE A 103 -8.18 -9.01 11.50
C PHE A 103 -9.48 -9.81 11.62
N LEU A 104 -10.27 -9.58 12.68
CA LEU A 104 -11.58 -10.23 12.85
C LEU A 104 -12.61 -9.89 11.75
N GLN A 105 -12.34 -8.83 10.98
CA GLN A 105 -13.17 -8.41 9.85
C GLN A 105 -12.66 -8.96 8.52
N ILE A 106 -11.50 -9.60 8.50
CA ILE A 106 -10.87 -10.20 7.33
C ILE A 106 -11.23 -11.69 7.28
N ASN A 107 -11.51 -12.20 6.09
CA ASN A 107 -11.68 -13.63 5.85
C ASN A 107 -11.02 -14.01 4.51
N ASP A 108 -10.84 -15.31 4.28
CA ASP A 108 -10.13 -15.83 3.10
C ASP A 108 -10.73 -15.36 1.77
N SER A 109 -12.05 -15.17 1.70
CA SER A 109 -12.71 -14.67 0.50
C SER A 109 -12.43 -13.19 0.24
N LEU A 110 -12.24 -12.40 1.30
CA LEU A 110 -11.95 -10.96 1.23
C LEU A 110 -10.51 -10.67 0.82
N ILE A 111 -9.59 -11.59 1.12
CA ILE A 111 -8.18 -11.41 0.75
C ILE A 111 -7.89 -11.87 -0.68
N HIS A 112 -8.77 -12.58 -1.37
CA HIS A 112 -8.54 -12.94 -2.78
C HIS A 112 -8.30 -11.67 -3.63
N PRO A 113 -7.24 -11.59 -4.47
CA PRO A 113 -6.36 -12.66 -4.97
C PRO A 113 -5.13 -13.01 -4.11
N TYR A 114 -4.99 -12.39 -2.95
CA TYR A 114 -3.94 -12.66 -1.97
C TYR A 114 -4.23 -13.93 -1.17
N LYS A 115 -3.22 -14.37 -0.43
CA LYS A 115 -3.27 -15.46 0.55
C LYS A 115 -2.45 -15.05 1.78
N PHE A 116 -2.72 -15.63 2.93
CA PHE A 116 -1.78 -15.52 4.05
C PHE A 116 -0.47 -16.24 3.71
N ASP A 117 0.60 -15.85 4.37
CA ASP A 117 1.87 -16.56 4.23
C ASP A 117 1.78 -17.97 4.86
N ASP A 118 1.87 -18.98 4.02
CA ASP A 118 1.74 -20.41 4.39
C ASP A 118 3.08 -21.01 4.84
N GLU A 119 4.20 -20.24 4.77
CA GLU A 119 5.48 -20.69 5.32
C GLU A 119 5.48 -20.71 6.87
N ALA A 120 4.50 -20.06 7.50
CA ALA A 120 4.26 -20.14 8.93
C ALA A 120 3.39 -21.36 9.28
N LYS A 121 3.89 -22.24 10.15
CA LYS A 121 3.06 -23.22 10.87
C LYS A 121 1.85 -22.47 11.44
N THR A 122 0.64 -22.95 11.17
CA THR A 122 -0.59 -22.38 11.74
C THR A 122 -0.44 -22.13 13.24
N SER A 123 -0.68 -20.91 13.69
CA SER A 123 -0.68 -20.57 15.11
C SER A 123 -2.04 -20.83 15.72
N LYS A 124 -2.04 -21.22 17.00
CA LYS A 124 -3.25 -21.30 17.82
C LYS A 124 -3.29 -20.05 18.67
N LEU A 125 -4.28 -19.20 18.44
CA LEU A 125 -4.36 -17.87 19.03
C LEU A 125 -5.59 -17.73 19.90
N SER A 126 -5.47 -16.96 20.97
CA SER A 126 -6.58 -16.55 21.83
C SER A 126 -6.85 -15.05 21.66
N PHE A 127 -8.10 -14.69 21.40
CA PHE A 127 -8.55 -13.30 21.35
C PHE A 127 -9.17 -12.90 22.68
N PHE A 128 -8.87 -11.68 23.12
CA PHE A 128 -9.34 -11.13 24.38
C PHE A 128 -9.98 -9.76 24.16
N ASN A 129 -11.08 -9.52 24.88
CA ASN A 129 -11.67 -8.20 25.03
C ASN A 129 -11.16 -7.58 26.33
N CYS A 130 -10.34 -6.55 26.20
CA CYS A 130 -9.72 -5.76 27.25
C CYS A 130 -10.44 -4.42 27.47
N SER A 131 -11.72 -4.27 27.11
CA SER A 131 -12.46 -3.01 27.28
C SER A 131 -12.60 -2.57 28.73
N SER A 132 -12.42 -3.49 29.68
CA SER A 132 -12.42 -3.21 31.12
C SER A 132 -11.05 -2.73 31.63
N VAL A 133 -10.02 -2.69 30.77
CA VAL A 133 -8.70 -2.16 31.11
C VAL A 133 -8.77 -0.63 31.07
N GLU A 134 -8.62 0.00 32.23
CA GLU A 134 -8.66 1.47 32.39
C GLU A 134 -7.28 2.13 32.15
N HIS A 135 -6.40 1.44 31.41
CA HIS A 135 -5.04 1.86 31.14
C HIS A 135 -4.73 1.73 29.64
N GLN A 136 -3.88 2.62 29.12
CA GLN A 136 -3.50 2.60 27.70
C GLN A 136 -2.75 1.32 27.31
N HIS A 137 -1.97 0.77 28.22
CA HIS A 137 -1.11 -0.38 27.97
C HIS A 137 -1.26 -1.42 29.06
N LEU A 138 -1.28 -2.69 28.66
CA LEU A 138 -1.14 -3.81 29.60
C LEU A 138 0.28 -3.82 30.19
N ARG A 139 0.44 -4.31 31.42
CA ARG A 139 1.74 -4.33 32.11
C ARG A 139 2.59 -5.54 31.70
N ASN A 140 2.88 -5.66 30.42
CA ASN A 140 3.69 -6.74 29.86
C ASN A 140 4.79 -6.21 28.90
N TYR A 141 5.73 -7.09 28.54
CA TYR A 141 6.89 -6.75 27.71
C TYR A 141 6.49 -6.21 26.33
N GLU A 142 5.53 -6.87 25.65
CA GLU A 142 5.06 -6.49 24.31
C GLU A 142 4.45 -5.07 24.28
N GLN A 143 3.88 -4.65 25.40
CA GLN A 143 3.20 -3.36 25.55
C GLN A 143 4.11 -2.23 26.07
N SER A 144 5.40 -2.52 26.30
CA SER A 144 6.41 -1.55 26.72
C SER A 144 7.07 -0.76 25.58
N LEU A 145 6.80 -1.16 24.33
CA LEU A 145 7.41 -0.57 23.13
C LEU A 145 6.58 0.62 22.62
N SER A 146 7.23 1.57 21.95
CA SER A 146 6.61 2.85 21.54
C SER A 146 5.47 2.72 20.52
N ASP A 147 5.40 1.60 19.82
CA ASP A 147 4.42 1.25 18.80
C ASP A 147 3.39 0.22 19.30
N SER A 148 3.26 0.09 20.62
CA SER A 148 2.27 -0.78 21.23
C SER A 148 0.84 -0.27 21.01
N GLN A 149 -0.10 -1.22 20.95
CA GLN A 149 -1.51 -0.95 20.77
C GLN A 149 -2.09 -0.24 22.02
N ASP A 150 -2.87 0.82 21.81
CA ASP A 150 -3.59 1.50 22.89
C ASP A 150 -4.89 0.72 23.19
N MET A 151 -4.97 0.16 24.40
CA MET A 151 -6.11 -0.65 24.88
C MET A 151 -7.40 0.15 25.09
N ILE A 152 -7.31 1.48 25.24
CA ILE A 152 -8.50 2.34 25.39
C ILE A 152 -9.18 2.51 24.03
N SER A 153 -8.39 2.81 23.01
CA SER A 153 -8.87 3.01 21.63
C SER A 153 -9.14 1.70 20.90
N CYS A 154 -8.34 0.66 21.17
CA CYS A 154 -8.46 -0.65 20.56
C CYS A 154 -8.34 -1.77 21.60
N PRO A 155 -9.44 -2.10 22.30
CA PRO A 155 -9.44 -3.05 23.41
C PRO A 155 -9.41 -4.52 23.00
N ILE A 156 -9.11 -4.85 21.73
CA ILE A 156 -9.00 -6.24 21.29
C ILE A 156 -7.55 -6.64 21.25
N TYR A 157 -7.18 -7.58 22.11
CA TYR A 157 -5.82 -8.11 22.22
C TYR A 157 -5.75 -9.57 21.77
N VAL A 158 -4.57 -10.01 21.35
CA VAL A 158 -4.32 -11.37 20.89
C VAL A 158 -3.06 -11.93 21.56
N SER A 159 -3.08 -13.20 21.92
CA SER A 159 -1.92 -13.94 22.42
C SER A 159 -1.82 -15.30 21.74
N ASP A 160 -0.67 -15.96 21.88
CA ASP A 160 -0.61 -17.39 21.60
C ASP A 160 -1.43 -18.14 22.67
N LEU A 161 -1.98 -19.30 22.30
CA LEU A 161 -2.86 -20.09 23.16
C LEU A 161 -2.18 -20.54 24.45
N ASP A 162 -0.88 -20.81 24.38
CA ASP A 162 -0.07 -21.32 25.49
C ASP A 162 0.53 -20.19 26.36
N ASP A 163 0.26 -18.92 26.03
CA ASP A 163 0.75 -17.78 26.80
C ASP A 163 0.08 -17.68 28.17
N SER A 164 0.86 -17.25 29.17
CA SER A 164 0.33 -17.04 30.51
C SER A 164 -0.48 -15.75 30.61
N VAL A 165 -1.77 -15.89 30.95
CA VAL A 165 -2.69 -14.78 31.23
C VAL A 165 -2.12 -13.82 32.28
N LEU A 166 -1.40 -14.34 33.28
CA LEU A 166 -0.80 -13.52 34.33
C LEU A 166 0.40 -12.71 33.82
N SER A 167 1.27 -13.32 32.99
CA SER A 167 2.45 -12.60 32.46
C SER A 167 2.07 -11.54 31.43
N LEU A 168 0.97 -11.74 30.72
CA LEU A 168 0.44 -10.79 29.75
C LEU A 168 -0.48 -9.72 30.38
N ASP A 169 -0.72 -9.77 31.70
CA ASP A 169 -1.62 -8.85 32.41
C ASP A 169 -3.06 -8.87 31.87
N LEU A 170 -3.53 -10.05 31.45
CA LEU A 170 -4.85 -10.25 30.83
C LEU A 170 -5.96 -10.60 31.84
N THR A 171 -5.70 -10.47 33.13
CA THR A 171 -6.66 -10.83 34.21
C THR A 171 -7.93 -9.98 34.20
N SER A 172 -7.82 -8.72 33.76
CA SER A 172 -8.93 -7.80 33.58
C SER A 172 -9.61 -7.94 32.21
N CYS A 173 -9.05 -8.74 31.30
CA CYS A 173 -9.61 -8.99 29.98
C CYS A 173 -10.48 -10.24 29.98
N THR A 174 -11.50 -10.26 29.13
CA THR A 174 -12.37 -11.42 28.92
C THR A 174 -11.93 -12.17 27.67
N LYS A 175 -11.60 -13.46 27.80
CA LYS A 175 -11.32 -14.32 26.63
C LYS A 175 -12.57 -14.42 25.75
N MET A 176 -12.41 -14.12 24.46
CA MET A 176 -13.50 -14.15 23.48
C MET A 176 -13.62 -15.53 22.84
N PHE A 177 -12.56 -16.00 22.18
CA PHE A 177 -12.50 -17.30 21.49
C PHE A 177 -11.07 -17.65 21.10
N ASP A 178 -10.89 -18.90 20.63
CA ASP A 178 -9.65 -19.41 20.07
C ASP A 178 -9.78 -19.62 18.56
N ILE A 179 -8.69 -19.39 17.81
CA ILE A 179 -8.62 -19.69 16.38
C ILE A 179 -7.32 -20.39 16.00
N VAL A 180 -7.38 -21.15 14.91
CA VAL A 180 -6.20 -21.64 14.20
C VAL A 180 -6.06 -20.85 12.93
N THR A 181 -4.93 -20.16 12.75
CA THR A 181 -4.74 -19.22 11.64
C THR A 181 -3.27 -19.17 11.20
N PRO A 182 -2.98 -18.95 9.90
CA PRO A 182 -1.60 -18.80 9.40
C PRO A 182 -0.98 -17.41 9.70
N VAL A 183 -1.37 -16.79 10.82
CA VAL A 183 -0.76 -15.52 11.30
C VAL A 183 -0.29 -15.70 12.73
N SER A 184 0.77 -14.97 13.12
CA SER A 184 1.34 -15.06 14.47
C SER A 184 0.73 -14.01 15.42
N ALA A 185 0.69 -14.33 16.72
CA ALA A 185 0.33 -13.35 17.74
C ALA A 185 1.28 -12.15 17.71
N TYR A 186 2.59 -12.42 17.64
CA TYR A 186 3.64 -11.41 17.55
C TYR A 186 3.40 -10.43 16.39
N GLY A 187 3.13 -10.91 15.17
CA GLY A 187 2.85 -10.05 14.02
C GLY A 187 1.67 -9.10 14.31
N MET A 188 0.56 -9.64 14.82
CA MET A 188 -0.62 -8.83 15.12
C MET A 188 -0.39 -7.82 16.25
N GLN A 189 0.33 -8.20 17.31
CA GLN A 189 0.71 -7.32 18.42
C GLN A 189 1.63 -6.18 17.96
N ARG A 190 2.50 -6.45 16.98
CA ARG A 190 3.41 -5.49 16.35
C ARG A 190 2.79 -4.79 15.14
N ASN A 191 1.48 -4.92 14.95
CA ASN A 191 0.73 -4.28 13.86
C ASN A 191 1.31 -4.61 12.47
N SER A 192 1.68 -5.87 12.26
CA SER A 192 2.23 -6.41 11.02
C SER A 192 1.39 -7.58 10.53
N LEU A 193 0.92 -7.48 9.28
CA LEU A 193 0.23 -8.55 8.58
C LEU A 193 0.86 -8.71 7.20
N ASP A 194 1.35 -9.90 6.91
CA ASP A 194 1.94 -10.21 5.61
C ASP A 194 0.97 -11.05 4.79
N LEU A 195 0.75 -10.62 3.55
CA LEU A 195 -0.01 -11.38 2.57
C LEU A 195 0.89 -11.69 1.38
N ARG A 196 0.62 -12.82 0.72
CA ARG A 196 1.31 -13.23 -0.49
C ARG A 196 0.37 -13.15 -1.68
N TRP A 197 0.95 -12.92 -2.85
CA TRP A 197 0.23 -13.02 -4.12
C TRP A 197 0.86 -14.06 -5.03
N SER A 198 0.07 -14.59 -5.95
CA SER A 198 0.59 -15.50 -6.98
C SER A 198 1.28 -14.71 -8.09
N GLU A 199 2.47 -15.12 -8.53
CA GLU A 199 3.13 -14.50 -9.67
C GLU A 199 2.24 -14.63 -10.91
N ALA A 200 1.87 -13.51 -11.51
CA ALA A 200 1.29 -13.50 -12.83
C ALA A 200 2.38 -13.84 -13.85
N ASN A 201 2.13 -14.77 -14.78
CA ASN A 201 3.14 -15.31 -15.71
C ASN A 201 3.77 -14.24 -16.63
N CYS A 202 4.72 -13.49 -16.08
CA CYS A 202 5.41 -12.37 -16.71
C CYS A 202 6.77 -12.78 -17.30
N SER A 203 7.17 -14.04 -17.08
CA SER A 203 8.43 -14.64 -17.55
C SER A 203 8.67 -14.43 -19.06
N GLN A 204 7.63 -14.63 -19.88
CA GLN A 204 7.71 -14.50 -21.34
C GLN A 204 8.01 -13.08 -21.81
N CYS A 205 7.49 -12.06 -21.12
CA CYS A 205 7.80 -10.67 -21.47
C CYS A 205 9.20 -10.30 -20.98
N LYS A 206 9.55 -10.70 -19.75
CA LYS A 206 10.90 -10.50 -19.18
C LYS A 206 11.97 -11.09 -20.11
N ALA A 207 11.77 -12.30 -20.63
CA ALA A 207 12.68 -12.96 -21.59
C ALA A 207 12.83 -12.20 -22.93
N LYS A 208 11.82 -11.42 -23.33
CA LYS A 208 11.86 -10.55 -24.53
C LYS A 208 12.40 -9.14 -24.23
N GLY A 209 12.87 -8.87 -23.01
CA GLY A 209 13.29 -7.54 -22.57
C GLY A 209 12.13 -6.54 -22.44
N LYS A 210 10.90 -7.03 -22.31
CA LYS A 210 9.66 -6.23 -22.24
C LYS A 210 9.08 -6.23 -20.83
N LYS A 211 8.22 -5.24 -20.52
CA LYS A 211 7.44 -5.22 -19.28
C LYS A 211 6.06 -5.86 -19.48
N CYS A 212 5.45 -6.28 -18.38
CA CYS A 212 4.11 -6.88 -18.36
C CYS A 212 3.08 -5.90 -17.84
N LYS A 213 1.89 -5.92 -18.44
CA LYS A 213 0.71 -5.27 -17.90
C LYS A 213 -0.53 -6.12 -18.10
N TRP A 214 -1.57 -5.80 -17.36
CA TRP A 214 -2.89 -6.40 -17.55
C TRP A 214 -3.49 -5.85 -18.84
N LYS A 215 -3.80 -6.75 -19.79
CA LYS A 215 -4.47 -6.43 -21.06
C LYS A 215 -5.94 -6.09 -20.85
N ASN A 216 -6.58 -6.79 -19.91
CA ASN A 216 -8.00 -6.60 -19.59
C ASN A 216 -8.28 -6.96 -18.13
N ASN A 217 -9.53 -6.74 -17.72
CA ASN A 217 -10.03 -7.14 -16.40
C ASN A 217 -10.40 -8.63 -16.32
N ARG A 218 -9.79 -9.50 -17.13
CA ARG A 218 -9.92 -10.97 -17.05
C ARG A 218 -8.62 -11.66 -16.63
N GLY A 219 -7.59 -10.86 -16.32
CA GLY A 219 -6.26 -11.37 -15.95
C GLY A 219 -5.39 -11.75 -17.14
N ASP A 220 -5.78 -11.39 -18.36
CA ASP A 220 -4.90 -11.58 -19.51
C ASP A 220 -3.71 -10.62 -19.40
N ILE A 221 -2.52 -11.13 -19.71
CA ILE A 221 -1.26 -10.39 -19.66
C ILE A 221 -0.84 -10.03 -21.09
N GLU A 222 -0.31 -8.82 -21.27
CA GLU A 222 0.36 -8.43 -22.51
C GLU A 222 1.76 -7.84 -22.23
N CYS A 223 2.66 -8.04 -23.20
CA CYS A 223 4.00 -7.48 -23.17
C CYS A 223 4.04 -6.13 -23.86
N PHE A 224 4.69 -5.15 -23.25
CA PHE A 224 4.88 -3.83 -23.84
C PHE A 224 6.33 -3.37 -23.74
N ASP A 225 6.77 -2.61 -24.74
CA ASP A 225 8.12 -2.07 -24.80
C ASP A 225 8.23 -0.75 -24.05
N CYS A 226 9.30 -0.61 -23.28
CA CYS A 226 9.63 0.65 -22.61
C CYS A 226 10.43 1.63 -23.46
N LYS A 227 10.84 1.19 -24.64
CA LYS A 227 11.54 1.99 -25.63
C LYS A 227 10.50 2.56 -26.62
N ASP A 228 9.83 3.63 -26.22
CA ASP A 228 9.47 4.79 -27.07
C ASP A 228 8.32 5.59 -26.47
N LYS A 229 8.65 6.73 -25.83
CA LYS A 229 8.01 8.04 -26.04
C LYS A 229 8.99 9.16 -25.63
N ARG A 230 10.16 9.24 -26.27
CA ARG A 230 10.65 10.58 -26.60
C ARG A 230 9.63 11.07 -27.62
N LYS A 231 8.65 11.88 -27.19
CA LYS A 231 7.87 12.67 -28.14
C LYS A 231 8.91 13.49 -28.89
N THR A 232 9.30 13.05 -30.09
CA THR A 232 9.95 13.93 -31.05
C THR A 232 8.92 15.00 -31.31
N ILE A 233 9.10 16.15 -30.67
CA ILE A 233 8.41 17.37 -31.06
C ILE A 233 8.86 17.57 -32.51
N HIS A 234 7.99 17.24 -33.46
CA HIS A 234 8.20 17.62 -34.84
C HIS A 234 8.03 19.13 -34.87
N VAL A 235 9.14 19.85 -34.75
CA VAL A 235 9.17 21.28 -35.05
C VAL A 235 8.91 21.38 -36.55
N PRO A 236 7.79 21.96 -36.99
CA PRO A 236 7.54 22.15 -38.41
C PRO A 236 8.69 22.99 -38.97
N LYS A 237 9.21 22.61 -40.15
CA LYS A 237 10.29 23.33 -40.84
C LYS A 237 9.96 24.80 -41.19
N SER A 238 8.77 25.30 -40.87
CA SER A 238 8.36 26.68 -41.07
C SER A 238 9.05 27.70 -40.15
N PHE A 239 9.82 27.27 -39.15
CA PHE A 239 10.58 28.17 -38.26
C PHE A 239 12.09 28.21 -38.53
N ILE A 240 12.57 27.60 -39.60
CA ILE A 240 13.93 27.82 -40.09
C ILE A 240 13.84 28.66 -41.36
N TYR A 241 13.65 29.97 -41.18
CA TYR A 241 14.15 30.93 -42.16
C TYR A 241 15.48 31.47 -41.65
N SER A 242 16.54 30.93 -42.24
CA SER A 242 17.89 31.46 -42.15
C SER A 242 18.05 32.59 -43.16
N ALA A 243 18.29 33.82 -42.65
CA ALA A 243 19.13 34.90 -43.21
C ALA A 243 18.80 35.41 -44.64
N PRO A 244 19.43 36.48 -45.21
CA PRO A 244 20.56 37.32 -44.75
C PRO A 244 20.35 38.85 -44.93
N GLY A 245 21.28 39.65 -44.39
CA GLY A 245 21.39 41.09 -44.66
C GLY A 245 21.78 41.92 -43.45
#